data_AF-A0A2A2M5S8-F1
#
_entry.id   AF-A0A2A2M5S8-F1
#
_cell.length_a   1.000
_cell.length_b   1.000
_cell.length_c   1.000
_cell.angle_alpha   90.00
_cell.angle_beta   90.00
_cell.angle_gamma   90.00
#
_symmetry.space_group_name_H-M   'P 1'
#
loop_
_entity.id
_entity.type
_entity.pdbx_description
1 polymer ?
#
loop_
_entity_poly.entity_id
_entity_poly.type
_entity_poly.pdbx_seq_one_letter_code
_entity_poly.pdbx_strand_id
1 'polypeptide(L)'
;MYPKLAGMTGTAATEAAEFYDIYKMNVVTIPTNVPVQRIDEEDEFYKDTNDKFRAIAKKIREHAALGQPVLRIPGPGRRRA
;
A
#
# COMPACT_ATOMS: atom_id res chain seq x y z
N MET A 1 -31.44 0.37 -7.68
CA MET A 1 -30.22 1.12 -7.28
C MET A 1 -30.43 1.64 -5.86
N TYR A 2 -29.38 1.74 -5.04
CA TYR A 2 -29.51 2.15 -3.64
C TYR A 2 -29.87 3.64 -3.51
N PRO A 3 -30.77 4.03 -2.59
CA PRO A 3 -31.15 5.43 -2.38
C PRO A 3 -30.06 6.25 -1.67
N LYS A 4 -29.09 5.60 -1.00
CA LYS A 4 -27.91 6.21 -0.40
C LYS A 4 -26.69 5.35 -0.71
N LEU A 5 -25.58 6.00 -1.06
CA LEU A 5 -24.29 5.37 -1.27
C LEU A 5 -23.25 6.10 -0.42
N ALA A 6 -22.50 5.35 0.39
CA ALA A 6 -21.45 5.85 1.26
C ALA A 6 -20.33 4.80 1.32
N GLY A 7 -19.09 5.26 1.57
CA GLY A 7 -17.92 4.39 1.65
C GLY A 7 -16.85 5.01 2.55
N MET A 8 -15.92 4.17 3.00
CA MET A 8 -14.79 4.56 3.83
C MET A 8 -13.51 3.89 3.31
N THR A 9 -12.46 4.67 3.10
CA THR A 9 -11.14 4.17 2.70
C THR A 9 -10.07 5.22 3.02
N GLY A 10 -8.84 4.76 3.27
CA GLY A 10 -7.69 5.63 3.53
C GLY A 10 -7.03 6.21 2.27
N THR A 11 -7.42 5.75 1.07
CA THR A 11 -6.72 6.07 -0.18
C THR A 11 -7.61 6.69 -1.26
N ALA A 12 -8.84 7.14 -0.95
CA ALA A 12 -9.76 7.69 -1.96
C ALA A 12 -9.38 9.10 -2.47
N ALA A 13 -8.46 9.80 -1.82
CA ALA A 13 -8.16 11.19 -2.15
C ALA A 13 -7.64 11.38 -3.58
N THR A 14 -6.91 10.40 -4.12
CA THR A 14 -6.38 10.44 -5.50
C THR A 14 -7.48 10.23 -6.54
N GLU A 15 -8.48 9.40 -6.23
CA GLU A 15 -9.55 9.02 -7.15
C GLU A 15 -10.83 9.86 -6.95
N ALA A 16 -10.74 10.99 -6.25
CA ALA A 16 -11.89 11.79 -5.86
C ALA A 16 -12.72 12.28 -7.07
N ALA A 17 -12.06 12.62 -8.17
CA ALA A 17 -12.74 13.04 -9.41
C ALA A 17 -13.57 11.89 -10.01
N GLU A 18 -12.99 10.68 -10.10
CA GLU A 18 -13.70 9.51 -10.63
C GLU A 18 -14.91 9.12 -9.77
N PHE A 19 -14.77 9.19 -8.44
CA PHE A 19 -15.88 8.93 -7.52
C PHE A 19 -17.05 9.90 -7.71
N TYR A 20 -16.75 11.17 -8.00
CA TYR A 20 -17.78 12.16 -8.28
C TYR A 20 -18.42 11.97 -9.66
N ASP A 21 -17.62 11.65 -10.67
CA ASP A 21 -18.12 11.51 -12.04
C ASP A 21 -19.06 10.32 -12.18
N ILE A 22 -18.69 9.16 -11.61
CA ILE A 22 -19.45 7.91 -11.74
C ILE A 22 -20.57 7.82 -10.70
N TYR A 23 -20.28 8.16 -9.44
CA TYR A 23 -21.19 7.89 -8.32
C TYR A 23 -21.75 9.14 -7.65
N LYS A 24 -21.32 10.34 -8.09
CA LYS A 24 -21.65 11.62 -7.45
C LYS A 24 -21.31 11.61 -5.95
N MET A 25 -20.24 10.89 -5.60
CA MET A 25 -19.74 10.78 -4.23
C MET A 25 -18.61 11.79 -4.02
N ASN A 26 -18.74 12.59 -2.96
CA ASN A 26 -17.65 13.45 -2.50
C ASN A 26 -16.69 12.66 -1.61
N VAL A 27 -15.39 12.88 -1.81
CA VAL A 27 -14.34 12.35 -0.93
C VAL A 27 -13.92 13.44 0.04
N VAL A 28 -13.93 13.13 1.33
CA VAL A 28 -13.50 14.05 2.39
C VAL A 28 -12.35 13.41 3.15
N THR A 29 -11.20 14.09 3.21
CA THR A 29 -10.04 13.64 3.98
C THR A 29 -10.22 14.01 5.44
N ILE A 30 -10.34 13.00 6.30
CA ILE A 30 -10.45 13.17 7.75
C ILE A 30 -9.04 13.19 8.35
N PRO A 31 -8.72 14.15 9.25
CA PRO A 31 -7.41 14.18 9.91
C PRO A 31 -7.19 12.95 10.79
N THR A 32 -5.94 12.52 10.94
CA THR A 32 -5.59 11.40 11.82
C THR A 32 -5.68 11.83 13.28
N ASN A 33 -6.07 10.90 14.16
CA ASN A 33 -6.13 11.15 15.60
C ASN A 33 -4.73 11.42 16.22
N VAL A 34 -3.69 10.87 15.60
CA VAL A 34 -2.29 10.99 16.04
C VAL A 34 -1.43 11.34 14.82
N PRO A 35 -0.36 12.15 14.96
CA PRO A 35 0.58 12.40 13.88
C PRO A 35 1.17 11.11 13.31
N VAL A 36 1.31 11.03 11.99
CA VAL A 36 1.91 9.88 11.32
C VAL A 36 3.42 9.91 11.55
N GLN A 37 3.95 8.85 12.19
CA GLN A 37 5.39 8.68 12.45
C GLN A 37 6.02 7.57 11.58
N ARG A 38 5.26 6.98 10.67
CA ARG A 38 5.75 5.93 9.77
C ARG A 38 6.78 6.53 8.81
N ILE A 39 7.96 5.91 8.75
CA ILE A 39 8.99 6.25 7.77
C ILE A 39 8.77 5.37 6.55
N ASP A 40 8.47 5.99 5.42
CA ASP A 40 8.34 5.31 4.13
C ASP A 40 9.70 5.38 3.40
N GLU A 41 10.35 4.22 3.24
CA GLU A 41 11.61 4.11 2.51
C GLU A 41 11.37 4.09 0.99
N GLU A 42 12.36 4.55 0.22
CA GLU A 42 12.34 4.52 -1.24
C GLU A 42 12.38 3.08 -1.79
N ASP A 43 11.85 2.90 -3.00
CA ASP A 43 11.81 1.60 -3.66
C ASP A 43 13.20 1.11 -4.08
N GLU A 44 13.47 -0.18 -3.83
CA GLU A 44 14.69 -0.86 -4.29
C GLU A 44 14.44 -1.68 -5.55
N PHE A 45 15.16 -1.37 -6.63
CA PHE A 45 15.06 -2.06 -7.92
C PHE A 45 16.17 -3.09 -8.10
N TYR A 46 15.78 -4.33 -8.41
CA TYR A 46 16.68 -5.45 -8.68
C TYR A 46 16.50 -5.92 -10.12
N LYS A 47 17.62 -6.25 -10.79
CA LYS A 47 17.60 -6.77 -12.17
C LYS A 47 16.95 -8.15 -12.24
N ASP A 48 17.36 -9.03 -11.34
CA ASP A 48 16.88 -10.41 -11.29
C ASP A 48 15.89 -10.65 -10.16
N THR A 49 14.94 -11.54 -10.42
CA THR A 49 13.95 -11.96 -9.43
C THR A 49 14.62 -12.70 -8.25
N ASN A 50 15.66 -13.49 -8.54
CA ASN A 50 16.43 -14.17 -7.50
C ASN A 50 17.20 -13.19 -6.62
N ASP A 51 17.77 -12.13 -7.18
CA ASP A 51 18.43 -11.07 -6.41
C ASP A 51 17.45 -10.35 -5.50
N LYS A 52 16.27 -10.00 -6.03
CA LYS A 52 15.19 -9.41 -5.24
C LYS A 52 14.81 -10.29 -4.04
N PHE A 53 14.63 -11.59 -4.26
CA PHE A 53 14.25 -12.50 -3.17
C PHE A 53 15.38 -12.69 -2.15
N ARG A 54 16.64 -12.72 -2.58
CA ARG A 54 17.79 -12.76 -1.67
C ARG A 54 17.86 -11.51 -0.80
N ALA A 55 17.69 -10.33 -1.40
CA ALA A 55 17.69 -9.06 -0.68
C ALA A 55 16.53 -8.98 0.34
N ILE A 56 15.31 -9.38 -0.06
CA ILE A 56 14.15 -9.44 0.84
C ILE A 56 14.44 -10.38 2.01
N ALA A 57 14.96 -11.59 1.76
CA ALA A 57 15.26 -12.55 2.82
C ALA A 57 16.33 -12.03 3.79
N LYS A 58 17.33 -11.31 3.27
CA LYS A 58 18.36 -10.65 4.07
C LYS A 58 17.75 -9.59 4.99
N LYS A 59 16.94 -8.65 4.46
CA LYS A 59 16.25 -7.62 5.26
C LYS A 59 15.35 -8.25 6.32
N ILE A 60 14.55 -9.26 5.96
CA ILE A 60 13.69 -9.97 6.93
C ILE A 60 14.54 -10.54 8.08
N ARG A 61 15.67 -11.18 7.77
CA ARG A 61 16.55 -11.74 8.81
C ARG A 61 17.16 -10.67 9.71
N GLU A 62 17.57 -9.54 9.15
CA GLU A 62 18.13 -8.40 9.90
C GLU A 62 17.09 -7.82 10.87
N HIS A 63 15.89 -7.50 10.38
CA HIS A 63 14.81 -6.96 11.22
C HIS A 63 14.28 -8.00 12.24
N ALA A 64 14.21 -9.27 11.86
CA ALA A 64 13.82 -10.34 12.77
C ALA A 64 14.86 -10.53 13.91
N ALA A 65 16.16 -10.39 13.62
CA ALA A 65 17.21 -10.45 14.64
C ALA A 65 17.13 -9.28 15.64
N LEU A 66 16.61 -8.13 15.21
CA LEU A 66 16.31 -6.97 16.06
C LEU A 66 14.98 -7.09 16.82
N GLY A 67 14.19 -8.15 16.57
CA GLY A 67 12.86 -8.35 17.17
C GLY A 67 11.75 -7.52 16.54
N GLN A 68 11.99 -6.88 15.39
CA GLN A 68 10.97 -6.08 14.70
C GLN A 68 10.01 -7.00 13.92
N PRO A 69 8.68 -6.82 14.06
CA PRO A 69 7.70 -7.54 13.24
C PRO A 69 7.81 -7.15 11.77
N VAL A 70 7.82 -8.14 10.87
CA VAL A 70 7.92 -7.92 9.42
C VAL A 70 6.71 -8.52 8.71
N LEU A 71 6.05 -7.72 7.87
CA LEU A 71 5.00 -8.16 6.97
C LEU A 71 5.52 -8.17 5.53
N ARG A 72 5.52 -9.34 4.88
CA ARG A 72 5.84 -9.48 3.46
C ARG A 72 4.56 -9.73 2.67
N ILE A 73 4.30 -8.87 1.67
CA ILE A 73 3.19 -9.05 0.73
C ILE A 73 3.74 -9.69 -0.56
N PRO A 74 3.34 -10.92 -0.91
CA PRO A 74 3.68 -11.51 -2.20
C PRO A 74 2.84 -10.87 -3.31
N GLY A 75 3.48 -10.33 -4.34
CA GLY A 75 2.80 -9.90 -5.57
C GLY A 75 2.55 -11.08 -6.51
N PRO A 76 1.54 -11.02 -7.39
CA PRO A 76 1.40 -12.00 -8.46
C PRO A 76 2.68 -11.95 -9.30
N GLY A 77 3.36 -13.10 -9.44
CA GLY A 77 4.46 -13.20 -10.39
C GLY A 77 3.91 -12.80 -11.74
N ARG A 78 4.46 -11.74 -12.37
CA ARG A 78 4.17 -11.42 -13.77
C ARG A 78 4.56 -12.65 -14.60
N ARG A 79 3.63 -13.59 -14.82
CA ARG A 79 3.68 -14.49 -15.95
C ARG A 79 3.53 -13.56 -17.15
N ARG A 80 4.64 -13.26 -17.82
CA ARG A 80 4.58 -12.75 -19.19
C ARG A 80 3.78 -13.78 -19.97
N ALA A 81 2.63 -13.37 -20.49
CA ALA A 81 2.01 -14.04 -21.63
C ALA A 81 2.88 -13.80 -22.86
#